data_AF-A0A8T2BHT3-F1
#
_entry.id   AF-A0A8T2BHT3-F1
#
_cell.length_a   1.000
_cell.length_b   1.000
_cell.length_c   1.000
_cell.angle_alpha   90.00
_cell.angle_beta   90.00
_cell.angle_gamma   90.00
#
_symmetry.space_group_name_H-M   'P 1'
#
loop_
_entity.id
_entity.type
_entity.pdbx_description
1 polymer ?
#
loop_
_entity_poly.entity_id
_entity_poly.type
_entity_poly.pdbx_seq_one_letter_code
_entity_poly.pdbx_strand_id
1 'polypeptide(L)'
;MVLITKMSLSFYIIHLLIFSLISTCVFCNQAEDNLLQGLNSYRTAQRVPPFAKNEKADCVADEIADKLEDQPCTNHTTASTVTPGSVPPRLTNYQDILSECKIDPNTTRDALILPVCIPNRIPTLALTNYTQTGYARYLNDSRYVGAGVGSEKEWMVVVLTTSTPGGSFTAGVAAGEATSVRMMAGLGLMGLLFSCLVLF
;
A
#
# COMPACT_ATOMS: atom_id res chain seq x y z
N MET A 1 -25.07 -30.25 26.07
CA MET A 1 -25.62 -28.91 25.79
C MET A 1 -24.59 -27.78 25.91
N VAL A 2 -23.72 -27.79 26.92
CA VAL A 2 -22.65 -26.77 27.12
C VAL A 2 -21.58 -26.76 26.01
N LEU A 3 -21.25 -27.93 25.43
CA LEU A 3 -20.23 -28.01 24.37
C LEU A 3 -20.72 -27.45 23.02
N ILE A 4 -22.01 -27.61 22.71
CA ILE A 4 -22.64 -27.14 21.47
C ILE A 4 -22.80 -25.61 21.47
N THR A 5 -23.15 -25.03 22.63
CA THR A 5 -23.21 -23.57 22.81
C THR A 5 -21.83 -22.92 22.74
N LYS A 6 -20.79 -23.60 23.24
CA LYS A 6 -19.40 -23.13 23.16
C LYS A 6 -18.83 -23.17 21.73
N MET A 7 -19.17 -24.21 20.95
CA MET A 7 -18.83 -24.29 19.51
C MET A 7 -19.58 -23.22 18.69
N SER A 8 -20.89 -23.02 18.94
CA SER A 8 -21.68 -21.98 18.28
C SER A 8 -21.15 -20.56 18.55
N LEU A 9 -20.78 -20.27 19.80
CA LEU A 9 -20.15 -19.01 20.19
C LEU A 9 -18.79 -18.82 19.50
N SER A 10 -17.98 -19.88 19.41
CA SER A 10 -16.68 -19.85 18.72
C SER A 10 -16.82 -19.49 17.24
N PHE A 11 -17.78 -20.07 16.52
CA PHE A 11 -18.02 -19.76 15.10
C PHE A 11 -18.51 -18.32 14.89
N TYR A 12 -19.36 -17.81 15.78
CA TYR A 12 -19.83 -16.43 15.75
C TYR A 12 -18.68 -15.43 15.97
N ILE A 13 -17.79 -15.70 16.92
CA ILE A 13 -16.59 -14.88 17.15
C ILE A 13 -15.67 -14.90 15.93
N ILE A 14 -15.44 -16.06 15.30
CA ILE A 14 -14.64 -16.16 14.07
C ILE A 14 -15.25 -15.35 12.93
N HIS A 15 -16.58 -15.40 12.74
CA HIS A 15 -17.26 -14.59 11.72
C HIS A 15 -17.12 -13.08 11.98
N LEU A 16 -17.26 -12.65 13.24
CA LEU A 16 -17.06 -11.25 13.62
C LEU A 16 -15.62 -10.80 13.37
N LEU A 17 -14.62 -11.64 13.67
CA LEU A 17 -13.22 -11.35 13.39
C LEU A 17 -12.95 -11.22 11.89
N ILE A 18 -13.47 -12.15 11.06
CA ILE A 18 -13.34 -12.09 9.60
C ILE A 18 -14.02 -10.83 9.04
N PHE A 19 -15.24 -10.51 9.48
CA PHE A 19 -15.96 -9.32 9.03
C PHE A 19 -15.25 -8.02 9.44
N SER A 20 -14.67 -7.99 10.64
CA SER A 20 -13.85 -6.87 11.11
C SER A 20 -12.60 -6.66 10.25
N LEU A 21 -11.88 -7.75 9.94
CA LEU A 21 -10.67 -7.71 9.09
C LEU A 21 -10.99 -7.26 7.66
N ILE A 22 -12.09 -7.72 7.09
CA ILE A 22 -12.54 -7.31 5.75
C ILE A 22 -12.92 -5.82 5.75
N SER A 23 -13.64 -5.36 6.78
CA SER A 23 -14.07 -3.96 6.88
C SER A 23 -12.89 -2.99 7.00
N THR A 24 -11.86 -3.34 7.78
CA THR A 24 -10.64 -2.53 7.89
C THR A 24 -9.85 -2.49 6.59
N CYS A 25 -9.73 -3.62 5.89
CA CYS A 25 -9.03 -3.70 4.60
C CYS A 25 -9.72 -2.87 3.51
N VAL A 26 -11.06 -2.90 3.44
CA VAL A 26 -11.83 -2.06 2.50
C VAL A 26 -11.64 -0.57 2.79
N PHE A 27 -11.53 -0.18 4.07
CA PHE A 27 -11.30 1.21 4.44
C PHE A 27 -9.89 1.72 4.07
N CYS A 28 -8.85 0.90 4.26
CA CYS A 28 -7.48 1.27 3.85
C CYS A 28 -7.38 1.53 2.35
N ASN A 29 -7.88 0.59 1.54
CA ASN A 29 -7.91 0.71 0.08
C ASN A 29 -8.67 1.98 -0.36
N GLN A 30 -9.78 2.30 0.29
CA GLN A 30 -10.56 3.49 -0.04
C GLN A 30 -9.79 4.80 0.22
N ALA A 31 -9.01 4.87 1.30
CA ALA A 31 -8.20 6.03 1.62
C ALA A 31 -7.05 6.23 0.61
N GLU A 32 -6.40 5.14 0.22
CA GLU A 32 -5.32 5.12 -0.78
C GLU A 32 -5.83 5.50 -2.17
N ASP A 33 -6.94 4.91 -2.61
CA ASP A 33 -7.58 5.22 -3.89
C ASP A 33 -8.05 6.69 -3.94
N ASN A 34 -8.62 7.20 -2.83
CA ASN A 34 -9.01 8.60 -2.72
C ASN A 34 -7.79 9.54 -2.81
N LEU A 35 -6.68 9.18 -2.17
CA LEU A 35 -5.45 9.96 -2.25
C LEU A 35 -4.90 9.97 -3.69
N LEU A 36 -4.84 8.80 -4.35
CA LEU A 36 -4.39 8.71 -5.74
C LEU A 36 -5.28 9.55 -6.67
N GLN A 37 -6.61 9.50 -6.48
CA GLN A 37 -7.56 10.34 -7.22
C GLN A 37 -7.30 11.83 -6.97
N GLY A 38 -7.05 12.23 -5.71
CA GLY A 38 -6.71 13.60 -5.34
C GLY A 38 -5.42 14.09 -6.02
N LEU A 39 -4.37 13.26 -6.02
CA LEU A 39 -3.10 13.55 -6.69
C LEU A 39 -3.27 13.68 -8.21
N ASN A 40 -4.10 12.83 -8.82
CA ASN A 40 -4.41 12.91 -10.25
C ASN A 40 -5.22 14.14 -10.62
N SER A 41 -6.15 14.56 -9.74
CA SER A 41 -6.88 15.82 -9.89
C SER A 41 -5.92 17.02 -9.82
N TYR A 42 -4.99 17.00 -8.86
CA TYR A 42 -3.94 18.01 -8.76
C TYR A 42 -3.05 18.05 -10.02
N ARG A 43 -2.56 16.91 -10.51
CA ARG A 43 -1.75 16.85 -11.75
C ARG A 43 -2.48 17.38 -12.97
N THR A 44 -3.77 17.04 -13.09
CA THR A 44 -4.63 17.56 -14.16
C THR A 44 -4.73 19.07 -14.09
N ALA A 45 -4.89 19.66 -12.90
CA ALA A 45 -4.89 21.11 -12.71
C ALA A 45 -3.53 21.75 -13.07
N GLN A 46 -2.42 21.02 -12.90
CA GLN A 46 -1.08 21.41 -13.33
C GLN A 46 -0.78 21.12 -14.81
N ARG A 47 -1.75 20.59 -15.58
CA ARG A 47 -1.61 20.19 -16.99
C ARG A 47 -0.57 19.09 -17.23
N VAL A 48 -0.39 18.20 -16.26
CA VAL A 48 0.46 17.01 -16.37
C VAL A 48 -0.43 15.77 -16.37
N PRO A 49 -0.12 14.72 -17.18
CA PRO A 49 -0.95 13.51 -17.23
C PRO A 49 -1.13 12.86 -15.85
N PRO A 50 -2.31 12.29 -15.53
CA PRO A 50 -2.50 11.56 -14.29
C PRO A 50 -1.56 10.36 -14.21
N PHE A 51 -1.23 9.93 -12.98
CA PHE A 51 -0.53 8.69 -12.74
C PHE A 51 -1.41 7.49 -13.06
N ALA A 52 -0.84 6.48 -13.72
CA ALA A 52 -1.39 5.14 -13.75
C ALA A 52 -1.14 4.43 -12.42
N LYS A 53 -2.13 3.70 -11.90
CA LYS A 53 -1.94 2.84 -10.72
C LYS A 53 -0.92 1.75 -11.05
N ASN A 54 0.03 1.50 -10.15
CA ASN A 54 1.06 0.49 -10.32
C ASN A 54 1.06 -0.46 -9.12
N GLU A 55 0.58 -1.69 -9.31
CA GLU A 55 0.38 -2.68 -8.25
C GLU A 55 1.66 -3.06 -7.49
N LYS A 56 2.82 -3.05 -8.17
CA LYS A 56 4.11 -3.33 -7.53
C LYS A 56 4.59 -2.15 -6.70
N ALA A 57 4.32 -0.94 -7.14
CA ALA A 57 4.56 0.26 -6.35
C ALA A 57 3.59 0.35 -5.16
N ASP A 58 2.34 -0.10 -5.31
CA ASP A 58 1.37 -0.21 -4.20
C ASP A 58 1.94 -1.13 -3.12
N CYS A 59 2.35 -2.36 -3.49
CA CYS A 59 2.97 -3.30 -2.55
C CYS A 59 4.19 -2.70 -1.82
N VAL A 60 5.07 -2.00 -2.54
CA VAL A 60 6.23 -1.35 -1.90
C VAL A 60 5.80 -0.23 -0.96
N ALA A 61 4.75 0.52 -1.31
CA ALA A 61 4.22 1.57 -0.45
C ALA A 61 3.62 0.99 0.84
N ASP A 62 2.87 -0.11 0.74
CA ASP A 62 2.29 -0.84 1.87
C ASP A 62 3.38 -1.34 2.82
N GLU A 63 4.34 -2.11 2.30
CA GLU A 63 5.44 -2.65 3.12
C GLU A 63 6.26 -1.54 3.79
N ILE A 64 6.47 -0.40 3.11
CA ILE A 64 7.14 0.74 3.72
C ILE A 64 6.30 1.35 4.83
N ALA A 65 4.99 1.51 4.63
CA ALA A 65 4.10 2.03 5.65
C ALA A 65 4.10 1.11 6.89
N ASP A 66 4.03 -0.19 6.68
CA ASP A 66 4.12 -1.21 7.73
C ASP A 66 5.44 -1.11 8.50
N LYS A 67 6.59 -0.96 7.83
CA LYS A 67 7.88 -0.77 8.54
C LYS A 67 7.96 0.55 9.31
N LEU A 68 7.19 1.56 8.93
CA LEU A 68 7.16 2.86 9.59
C LEU A 68 6.13 2.93 10.71
N GLU A 69 5.21 1.96 10.82
CA GLU A 69 4.02 2.05 11.67
C GLU A 69 4.31 2.39 13.14
N ASP A 70 5.44 1.89 13.69
CA ASP A 70 5.83 2.11 15.08
C ASP A 70 6.70 3.36 15.28
N GLN A 71 7.07 4.04 14.19
CA GLN A 71 7.79 5.31 14.25
C GLN A 71 6.81 6.43 14.63
N PRO A 72 7.05 7.14 15.73
CA PRO A 72 6.13 8.17 16.20
C PRO A 72 6.11 9.35 15.23
N CYS A 73 4.90 9.86 14.98
CA CYS A 73 4.67 11.04 14.15
C CYS A 73 5.08 12.33 14.87
N THR A 74 6.39 12.56 15.02
CA THR A 74 6.92 13.76 15.67
C THR A 74 7.14 14.86 14.64
N ASN A 75 6.25 15.86 14.64
CA ASN A 75 6.26 17.11 13.86
C ASN A 75 6.76 17.02 12.42
N HIS A 76 5.81 17.14 11.49
CA HIS A 76 5.96 17.37 10.04
C HIS A 76 7.27 16.86 9.47
N THR A 77 7.21 15.73 8.76
CA THR A 77 8.29 15.31 7.86
C THR A 77 8.54 16.46 6.87
N THR A 78 9.42 17.39 7.23
CA THR A 78 9.84 18.50 6.40
C THR A 78 10.57 17.84 5.27
N ALA A 79 9.91 17.72 4.11
CA ALA A 79 10.35 17.06 2.89
C ALA A 79 11.89 16.97 2.83
N SER A 80 12.46 15.94 3.46
CA SER A 80 13.90 15.70 3.41
C SER A 80 14.21 15.49 1.95
N THR A 81 15.34 16.00 1.48
CA THR A 81 15.75 16.01 0.08
C THR A 81 15.61 14.62 -0.54
N VAL A 82 14.45 14.33 -1.17
CA VAL A 82 14.19 13.00 -1.73
C VAL A 82 15.02 12.88 -3.00
N THR A 83 16.01 12.02 -2.99
CA THR A 83 16.80 11.76 -4.19
C THR A 83 16.18 10.57 -4.92
N PRO A 84 16.01 10.60 -6.25
CA PRO A 84 15.59 9.43 -7.00
C PRO A 84 16.46 8.21 -6.66
N GLY A 85 15.83 7.06 -6.43
CA GLY A 85 16.49 5.82 -6.03
C GLY A 85 17.05 5.81 -4.60
N SER A 86 16.94 6.92 -3.85
CA SER A 86 17.28 6.92 -2.43
C SER A 86 16.13 6.36 -1.61
N VAL A 87 16.47 5.44 -0.72
CA VAL A 87 15.56 4.91 0.28
C VAL A 87 15.56 5.88 1.47
N PRO A 88 14.40 6.21 2.06
CA PRO A 88 14.34 6.96 3.31
C PRO A 88 15.32 6.38 4.36
N PRO A 89 16.17 7.19 5.03
CA PRO A 89 17.24 6.68 5.92
C PRO A 89 16.80 5.77 7.06
N ARG A 90 15.49 5.72 7.36
CA ARG A 90 14.88 4.91 8.42
C ARG A 90 14.50 3.50 7.96
N LEU A 91 14.60 3.20 6.66
CA LEU A 91 14.32 1.89 6.08
C LEU A 91 15.64 1.16 5.83
N THR A 92 16.01 0.28 6.74
CA THR A 92 17.24 -0.54 6.62
C THR A 92 17.06 -1.76 5.71
N ASN A 93 15.82 -2.15 5.41
CA ASN A 93 15.48 -3.45 4.82
C ASN A 93 14.78 -3.32 3.45
N TYR A 94 15.17 -2.35 2.63
CA TYR A 94 14.52 -2.13 1.33
C TYR A 94 14.62 -3.33 0.38
N GLN A 95 15.70 -4.11 0.44
CA GLN A 95 15.83 -5.33 -0.37
C GLN A 95 14.79 -6.39 0.00
N ASP A 96 14.46 -6.53 1.28
CA ASP A 96 13.44 -7.47 1.74
C ASP A 96 12.06 -7.06 1.20
N ILE A 97 11.75 -5.77 1.22
CA ILE A 97 10.52 -5.20 0.64
C ILE A 97 10.43 -5.51 -0.86
N LEU A 98 11.52 -5.29 -1.62
CA LEU A 98 11.55 -5.60 -3.04
C LEU A 98 11.37 -7.11 -3.31
N SER A 99 11.94 -7.96 -2.44
CA SER A 99 11.76 -9.40 -2.52
C SER A 99 10.30 -9.81 -2.28
N GLU A 100 9.67 -9.29 -1.22
CA GLU A 100 8.26 -9.56 -0.89
C GLU A 100 7.33 -9.14 -2.04
N CYS A 101 7.58 -7.96 -2.62
CA CYS A 101 6.84 -7.44 -3.77
C CYS A 101 7.27 -8.05 -5.13
N LYS A 102 8.24 -8.96 -5.13
CA LYS A 102 8.76 -9.68 -6.31
C LYS A 102 9.25 -8.72 -7.40
N ILE A 103 10.02 -7.70 -7.04
CA ILE A 103 10.53 -6.66 -7.93
C ILE A 103 12.00 -6.90 -8.22
N ASP A 104 12.42 -6.68 -9.48
CA ASP A 104 13.84 -6.60 -9.81
C ASP A 104 14.43 -5.28 -9.25
N PRO A 105 15.43 -5.34 -8.34
CA PRO A 105 16.04 -4.13 -7.76
C PRO A 105 16.67 -3.19 -8.79
N ASN A 106 16.99 -3.66 -10.01
CA ASN A 106 17.50 -2.80 -11.07
C ASN A 106 16.43 -1.89 -11.68
N THR A 107 15.16 -2.11 -11.34
CA THR A 107 14.01 -1.43 -11.94
C THR A 107 13.36 -0.39 -11.02
N THR A 108 14.06 0.00 -9.95
CA THR A 108 13.57 0.95 -8.94
C THR A 108 14.45 2.20 -8.74
N ARG A 109 15.62 2.26 -9.38
CA ARG A 109 16.61 3.35 -9.26
C ARG A 109 16.08 4.74 -9.65
N ASP A 110 15.14 4.82 -10.57
CA ASP A 110 14.58 6.10 -11.05
C ASP A 110 13.29 6.50 -10.30
N ALA A 111 12.83 5.67 -9.36
CA ALA A 111 11.61 5.93 -8.61
C ALA A 111 11.82 6.85 -7.40
N LEU A 112 10.72 7.33 -6.85
CA LEU A 112 10.69 8.12 -5.62
C LEU A 112 9.75 7.51 -4.61
N ILE A 113 10.21 7.49 -3.37
CA ILE A 113 9.41 7.09 -2.21
C ILE A 113 9.12 8.36 -1.41
N LEU A 114 7.85 8.71 -1.28
CA LEU A 114 7.38 9.94 -0.66
C LEU A 114 6.54 9.59 0.57
N PRO A 115 7.16 9.32 1.73
CA PRO A 115 6.42 9.11 2.96
C PRO A 115 5.94 10.45 3.52
N VAL A 116 4.70 10.47 4.01
CA VAL A 116 4.17 11.54 4.86
C VAL A 116 3.61 10.92 6.12
N CYS A 117 3.88 11.57 7.25
CA CYS A 117 3.27 11.22 8.51
C CYS A 117 2.16 12.21 8.86
N ILE A 118 0.97 11.69 9.17
CA ILE A 118 -0.25 12.45 9.38
C ILE A 118 -0.92 11.94 10.65
N PRO A 119 -0.86 12.72 11.75
CA PRO A 119 -1.59 12.38 12.95
C PRO A 119 -3.07 12.19 12.65
N ASN A 120 -3.66 11.08 13.10
CA ASN A 120 -5.07 10.71 12.88
C ASN A 120 -5.50 10.48 11.41
N ARG A 121 -4.55 10.23 10.47
CA ARG A 121 -4.81 9.92 9.03
C ARG A 121 -5.87 10.79 8.34
N ILE A 122 -5.89 12.10 8.56
CA ILE A 122 -6.87 12.98 7.91
C ILE A 122 -6.55 13.09 6.40
N PRO A 123 -7.38 12.56 5.48
CA PRO A 123 -7.00 12.43 4.06
C PRO A 123 -6.74 13.77 3.35
N THR A 124 -7.48 14.82 3.72
CA THR A 124 -7.26 16.18 3.19
C THR A 124 -5.90 16.75 3.58
N LEU A 125 -5.40 16.37 4.76
CA LEU A 125 -4.06 16.75 5.21
C LEU A 125 -2.98 15.97 4.45
N ALA A 126 -3.25 14.73 4.04
CA ALA A 126 -2.35 13.95 3.18
C ALA A 126 -2.12 14.66 1.85
N LEU A 127 -3.21 14.98 1.15
CA LEU A 127 -3.13 15.66 -0.14
C LEU A 127 -2.40 17.00 -0.02
N THR A 128 -2.64 17.76 1.06
CA THR A 128 -1.95 19.03 1.34
C THR A 128 -0.43 18.83 1.52
N ASN A 129 0.00 17.81 2.28
CA ASN A 129 1.42 17.53 2.47
C ASN A 129 2.12 17.12 1.17
N TYR A 130 1.42 16.44 0.26
CA TYR A 130 1.98 16.10 -1.04
C TYR A 130 2.03 17.31 -1.98
N THR A 131 0.98 18.12 -2.02
CA THR A 131 0.78 19.17 -3.04
C THR A 131 1.28 20.56 -2.66
N GLN A 132 1.48 20.83 -1.37
CA GLN A 132 1.91 22.15 -0.85
C GLN A 132 3.29 22.13 -0.19
N THR A 133 4.06 21.04 -0.34
CA THR A 133 5.44 20.93 0.15
C THR A 133 6.43 20.75 -1.00
N GLY A 134 7.70 20.50 -0.68
CA GLY A 134 8.73 20.15 -1.66
C GLY A 134 8.40 18.94 -2.54
N TYR A 135 7.43 18.09 -2.16
CA TYR A 135 6.98 16.96 -2.98
C TYR A 135 6.24 17.38 -4.25
N ALA A 136 5.62 18.58 -4.25
CA ALA A 136 4.90 19.11 -5.41
C ALA A 136 5.75 19.16 -6.68
N ARG A 137 7.07 19.36 -6.55
CA ARG A 137 7.99 19.38 -7.70
C ARG A 137 8.05 18.03 -8.43
N TYR A 138 7.92 16.92 -7.71
CA TYR A 138 7.92 15.58 -8.30
C TYR A 138 6.54 15.21 -8.82
N LEU A 139 5.49 15.63 -8.12
CA LEU A 139 4.11 15.47 -8.60
C LEU A 139 3.86 16.25 -9.90
N ASN A 140 4.57 17.35 -10.13
CA ASN A 140 4.48 18.15 -11.36
C ASN A 140 5.44 17.68 -12.47
N ASP A 141 6.27 16.69 -12.19
CA ASP A 141 7.25 16.19 -13.15
C ASP A 141 6.61 15.09 -14.01
N SER A 142 6.64 15.29 -15.33
CA SER A 142 6.08 14.37 -16.32
C SER A 142 6.90 13.10 -16.51
N ARG A 143 8.12 13.02 -15.95
CA ARG A 143 8.92 11.78 -15.94
C ARG A 143 8.27 10.68 -15.13
N TYR A 144 7.47 11.04 -14.13
CA TYR A 144 6.69 10.10 -13.34
C TYR A 144 5.34 9.86 -14.01
N VAL A 145 5.08 8.61 -14.35
CA VAL A 145 3.91 8.19 -15.16
C VAL A 145 2.99 7.26 -14.39
N GLY A 146 3.47 6.66 -13.30
CA GLY A 146 2.67 5.82 -12.44
C GLY A 146 2.92 6.10 -10.96
N ALA A 147 2.02 5.59 -10.14
CA ALA A 147 2.10 5.70 -8.70
C ALA A 147 1.53 4.46 -8.03
N GLY A 148 2.11 4.13 -6.88
CA GLY A 148 1.48 3.27 -5.88
C GLY A 148 1.29 4.02 -4.57
N VAL A 149 0.26 3.64 -3.80
CA VAL A 149 -0.10 4.29 -2.54
C VAL A 149 -0.34 3.21 -1.49
N GLY A 150 0.23 3.39 -0.30
CA GLY A 150 0.05 2.48 0.83
C GLY A 150 -0.04 3.24 2.15
N SER A 151 -0.69 2.64 3.14
CA SER A 151 -0.95 3.30 4.41
C SER A 151 -1.02 2.41 5.64
N GLU A 152 -0.30 2.79 6.71
CA GLU A 152 -0.35 2.11 8.01
C GLU A 152 -0.13 3.10 9.17
N LYS A 153 -0.83 2.90 10.28
CA LYS A 153 -1.08 3.78 11.44
C LYS A 153 -1.22 5.27 11.16
N GLU A 154 -0.13 6.02 11.04
CA GLU A 154 -0.14 7.46 10.76
C GLU A 154 0.60 7.80 9.47
N TRP A 155 1.10 6.78 8.77
CA TRP A 155 1.92 6.88 7.59
C TRP A 155 1.07 6.68 6.34
N MET A 156 1.24 7.60 5.39
CA MET A 156 0.84 7.43 4.00
C MET A 156 2.11 7.47 3.17
N VAL A 157 2.25 6.54 2.23
CA VAL A 157 3.43 6.45 1.37
C VAL A 157 2.96 6.48 -0.07
N VAL A 158 3.57 7.36 -0.86
CA VAL A 158 3.37 7.41 -2.32
C VAL A 158 4.68 7.01 -2.98
N VAL A 159 4.64 6.00 -3.83
CA VAL A 159 5.78 5.55 -4.63
C VAL A 159 5.55 5.97 -6.08
N LEU A 160 6.38 6.85 -6.63
CA LEU A 160 6.28 7.30 -8.02
C LEU A 160 7.15 6.45 -8.93
N THR A 161 6.59 6.00 -10.06
CA THR A 161 7.26 5.18 -11.06
C THR A 161 7.46 5.94 -12.37
N THR A 162 8.45 5.52 -13.15
CA THR A 162 8.78 6.09 -14.47
C THR A 162 8.48 5.07 -15.57
N SER A 163 8.49 5.53 -16.82
CA SER A 163 8.45 4.65 -17.99
C SER A 163 9.83 4.08 -18.37
N THR A 164 10.89 4.45 -17.63
CA THR A 164 12.24 3.96 -17.89
C THR A 164 12.43 2.58 -17.25
N PRO A 165 13.27 1.70 -17.82
CA PRO A 165 13.58 0.40 -17.20
C PRO A 165 14.07 0.53 -15.76
N GLY A 166 14.74 1.64 -15.43
CA GLY A 166 15.24 1.93 -14.08
C GLY A 166 14.18 2.32 -13.06
N GLY A 167 12.92 2.58 -13.43
CA GLY A 167 11.85 2.96 -12.50
C GLY A 167 10.49 2.35 -12.82
N SER A 168 10.45 1.28 -13.63
CA SER A 168 9.24 0.61 -14.10
C SER A 168 8.67 -0.43 -13.12
N PHE A 169 9.44 -0.82 -12.09
CA PHE A 169 9.04 -1.82 -11.09
C PHE A 169 8.64 -3.15 -11.73
N THR A 170 9.44 -3.67 -12.67
CA THR A 170 9.12 -4.95 -13.31
C THR A 170 9.43 -6.13 -12.39
N ALA A 171 8.77 -7.26 -12.64
CA ALA A 171 9.01 -8.47 -11.87
C ALA A 171 10.45 -8.97 -12.05
N GLY A 172 11.08 -9.41 -10.95
CA GLY A 172 12.34 -10.14 -11.02
C GLY A 172 12.15 -11.53 -11.62
N VAL A 173 13.19 -12.05 -12.27
CA VAL A 173 13.25 -13.46 -12.65
C VAL A 173 13.28 -14.29 -11.36
N ALA A 174 12.16 -14.92 -11.03
CA ALA A 174 12.09 -15.77 -9.85
C ALA A 174 13.06 -16.96 -10.04
N ALA A 175 14.09 -17.04 -9.21
CA ALA A 175 14.67 -18.35 -8.90
C ALA A 175 13.51 -19.17 -8.31
N GLY A 176 13.12 -20.23 -9.02
CA GLY A 176 11.84 -20.88 -8.79
C GLY A 176 11.66 -21.28 -7.33
N GLU A 177 10.58 -20.81 -6.71
CA GLU A 177 9.88 -21.57 -5.68
C GLU A 177 8.46 -21.05 -5.42
N ALA A 178 7.62 -22.04 -5.14
CA ALA A 178 6.20 -22.07 -4.77
C ALA A 178 5.41 -20.75 -4.78
N THR A 179 4.42 -20.71 -5.68
CA THR A 179 3.19 -19.95 -5.45
C THR A 179 2.58 -20.35 -4.10
N SER A 180 2.72 -19.49 -3.07
CA SER A 180 1.83 -19.54 -1.91
C SER A 180 0.46 -19.01 -2.36
N VAL A 181 -0.32 -19.86 -3.04
CA VAL A 181 -1.77 -19.72 -3.10
C VAL A 181 -2.32 -20.10 -1.72
N ARG A 182 -2.04 -19.26 -0.72
CA ARG A 182 -2.59 -19.31 0.63
C ARG A 182 -2.85 -17.85 0.96
N MET A 183 -3.99 -17.28 0.58
CA MET A 183 -5.13 -17.15 1.52
C MET A 183 -6.49 -16.99 0.82
N MET A 184 -6.58 -16.97 -0.52
CA MET A 184 -7.87 -16.67 -1.20
C MET A 184 -8.69 -17.90 -1.62
N ALA A 185 -8.08 -19.07 -1.82
CA ALA A 185 -8.82 -20.28 -2.22
C ALA A 185 -9.49 -21.01 -1.02
N GLY A 186 -9.08 -20.75 0.21
CA GLY A 186 -9.58 -21.44 1.40
C GLY A 186 -10.92 -20.90 1.92
N LEU A 187 -11.18 -19.60 1.82
CA LEU A 187 -12.41 -19.00 2.36
C LEU A 187 -13.64 -19.25 1.47
N GLY A 188 -13.49 -19.26 0.15
CA GLY A 188 -14.62 -19.51 -0.78
C GLY A 188 -15.12 -20.96 -0.75
N LEU A 189 -14.20 -21.93 -0.67
CA LEU A 189 -14.54 -23.36 -0.62
C LEU A 189 -15.12 -23.78 0.73
N MET A 190 -14.65 -23.20 1.84
CA MET A 190 -15.22 -23.48 3.17
C MET A 190 -16.60 -22.83 3.35
N GLY A 191 -16.85 -21.66 2.76
CA GLY A 191 -18.17 -21.01 2.76
C GLY A 191 -19.23 -21.78 1.95
N LEU A 192 -18.84 -22.37 0.82
CA LEU A 192 -19.72 -23.23 0.01
C LEU A 192 -20.00 -24.60 0.66
N LEU A 193 -19.01 -25.17 1.35
CA LEU A 193 -19.21 -26.42 2.10
C LEU A 193 -20.10 -26.23 3.34
N PHE A 194 -19.99 -25.10 4.03
CA PHE A 194 -20.84 -24.81 5.21
C PHE A 194 -22.29 -24.48 4.84
N SER A 195 -22.55 -23.84 3.70
CA SER A 195 -23.92 -23.58 3.24
C SER A 195 -24.65 -24.87 2.84
N CYS A 196 -23.95 -25.89 2.35
CA CYS A 196 -24.53 -27.23 2.14
C CYS A 196 -24.80 -28.00 3.46
N LEU A 197 -23.99 -27.80 4.51
CA LEU A 197 -24.12 -28.51 5.79
C LEU A 197 -25.21 -27.94 6.70
N VAL A 198 -25.62 -26.68 6.51
CA VAL A 198 -26.73 -26.06 7.25
C VAL A 198 -28.09 -26.34 6.58
N LEU A 199 -28.09 -26.91 5.37
CA LEU A 199 -29.30 -27.28 4.61
C LEU A 199 -29.70 -28.77 4.77
N PHE A 200 -29.05 -29.54 5.66
CA PHE A 200 -29.45 -30.90 6.05
C PHE A 200 -29.55 -31.05 7.57
#